data_AF-A0A1H0T7B5-F1
#
_entry.id   AF-A0A1H0T7B5-F1
#
_cell.length_a   1.000
_cell.length_b   1.000
_cell.length_c   1.000
_cell.angle_alpha   90.00
_cell.angle_beta   90.00
_cell.angle_gamma   90.00
#
_symmetry.space_group_name_H-M   'P 1'
#
loop_
_entity.id
_entity.type
_entity.pdbx_description
1 polymer ?
#
loop_
_entity_poly.entity_id
_entity_poly.type
_entity_poly.pdbx_seq_one_letter_code
_entity_poly.pdbx_strand_id
1 'polypeptide(L)'
;MELPVWFEISTFVGLTVLLLADLAIVARRPHEPSVREASIWVTFYVALALAFGLVLLAVTNGDFATQFYAGWLTEYSLSVDNLFVFVIIMARFKVPRKLQQEVLMVGIIIALVLRGIFILAGAELIERFTWVF
;
A
#
# COMPACT_ATOMS: atom_id res chain seq x y z
N MET A 1 -0.65 1.01 26.41
CA MET A 1 0.81 1.14 26.56
C MET A 1 1.32 1.68 25.25
N GLU A 2 1.98 2.83 25.28
CA GLU A 2 2.49 3.48 24.07
C GLU A 2 3.61 2.65 23.45
N LEU A 3 3.65 2.58 22.12
CA LEU A 3 4.72 1.91 21.42
C LEU A 3 6.03 2.67 21.70
N PRO A 4 7.18 1.99 21.80
CA PRO A 4 8.44 2.69 21.94
C PRO A 4 8.63 3.64 20.75
N VAL A 5 8.89 4.93 21.02
CA VAL A 5 9.05 5.96 19.97
C VAL A 5 10.10 5.56 18.92
N TRP A 6 11.15 4.85 19.33
CA TRP A 6 12.17 4.32 18.39
C TRP A 6 11.59 3.28 17.42
N PHE A 7 10.65 2.45 17.88
CA PHE A 7 9.99 1.43 17.06
C PHE A 7 9.04 2.09 16.05
N GLU A 8 8.26 3.08 16.47
CA GLU A 8 7.40 3.87 15.58
C GLU A 8 8.21 4.59 14.50
N ILE A 9 9.23 5.36 14.89
CA ILE A 9 10.09 6.09 13.94
C ILE A 9 10.78 5.12 12.98
N SER A 10 11.34 4.01 13.47
CA SER A 10 12.00 3.02 12.63
C SER A 10 11.05 2.37 11.62
N THR A 11 9.81 2.11 12.03
CA THR A 11 8.77 1.53 11.17
C THR A 11 8.32 2.52 10.11
N PHE A 12 8.04 3.78 10.47
CA PHE A 12 7.65 4.81 9.51
C PHE A 12 8.75 5.11 8.49
N VAL A 13 10.00 5.23 8.95
CA VAL A 13 11.14 5.45 8.07
C VAL A 13 11.37 4.24 7.17
N GLY A 14 11.32 3.03 7.73
CA GLY A 14 11.49 1.78 6.98
C GLY A 14 10.43 1.61 5.89
N LEU A 15 9.14 1.83 6.22
CA LEU A 15 8.04 1.73 5.27
C LEU A 15 8.12 2.81 4.17
N THR A 16 8.51 4.04 4.54
CA THR A 16 8.66 5.13 3.57
C THR A 16 9.80 4.85 2.60
N VAL A 17 10.95 4.38 3.10
CA VAL A 17 12.09 3.99 2.25
C VAL A 17 11.72 2.82 1.34
N LEU A 18 11.01 1.81 1.88
CA LEU A 18 10.55 0.66 1.10
C LEU A 18 9.60 1.08 -0.03
N LEU A 19 8.64 1.96 0.27
CA LEU A 19 7.70 2.50 -0.72
C LEU A 19 8.39 3.32 -1.81
N LEU A 20 9.33 4.20 -1.43
CA LEU A 20 10.11 4.98 -2.41
C LEU A 20 11.00 4.10 -3.27
N ALA A 21 11.63 3.08 -2.68
CA ALA A 21 12.45 2.12 -3.40
C ALA A 21 11.61 1.30 -4.38
N ASP A 22 10.44 0.80 -3.97
CA ASP A 22 9.51 0.05 -4.84
C ASP A 22 9.07 0.90 -6.04
N LEU A 23 8.62 2.13 -5.79
CA LEU A 23 8.23 3.07 -6.85
C LEU A 23 9.40 3.36 -7.80
N ALA A 24 10.60 3.54 -7.28
CA ALA A 24 11.79 3.80 -8.09
C ALA A 24 12.21 2.57 -8.93
N ILE A 25 12.10 1.36 -8.39
CA ILE A 25 12.41 0.11 -9.10
C ILE A 25 11.40 -0.11 -10.23
N VAL A 26 10.11 0.01 -9.93
CA VAL A 26 9.01 -0.15 -10.91
C VAL A 26 9.12 0.91 -12.01
N ALA A 27 9.39 2.17 -11.66
CA ALA A 27 9.55 3.25 -12.64
C ALA A 27 10.78 3.06 -13.55
N ARG A 28 11.87 2.44 -13.06
CA ARG A 28 13.10 2.24 -13.83
C ARG A 28 13.06 1.04 -14.78
N ARG A 29 12.16 0.07 -14.57
CA ARG A 29 12.02 -1.09 -15.45
C ARG A 29 10.58 -1.30 -15.90
N PRO A 30 10.10 -0.51 -16.88
CA PRO A 30 8.84 -0.77 -17.56
C PRO A 30 8.98 -2.01 -18.46
N HIS A 31 8.94 -3.20 -17.87
CA HIS A 31 8.76 -4.47 -18.56
C HIS A 31 7.39 -5.04 -18.21
N GLU A 32 6.69 -5.59 -19.20
CA GLU A 32 5.42 -6.28 -18.99
C GLU A 32 5.65 -7.46 -18.02
N PRO A 33 5.17 -7.39 -16.75
CA PRO A 33 5.40 -8.47 -15.81
C PRO A 33 4.63 -9.69 -16.29
N SER A 34 5.31 -10.83 -16.40
CA SER A 34 4.62 -12.10 -16.65
C SER A 34 3.74 -12.42 -15.44
N VAL A 35 2.59 -13.07 -15.66
CA VAL A 35 1.68 -13.50 -14.59
C VAL A 35 2.43 -14.29 -13.50
N ARG A 36 3.46 -15.07 -13.90
CA ARG A 36 4.32 -15.84 -12.99
C ARG A 36 5.24 -14.96 -12.14
N GLU A 37 5.74 -13.87 -12.72
CA GLU A 37 6.61 -12.93 -11.99
C GLU A 37 5.77 -12.09 -11.02
N ALA A 38 4.62 -11.60 -11.48
CA ALA A 38 3.66 -10.87 -10.64
C ALA A 38 3.19 -11.71 -9.45
N SER A 39 2.88 -12.99 -9.65
CA SER A 39 2.45 -13.86 -8.54
C SER A 39 3.56 -14.09 -7.51
N ILE A 40 4.82 -14.25 -7.96
CA ILE A 40 5.98 -14.37 -7.04
C ILE A 40 6.15 -13.10 -6.21
N TRP A 41 6.09 -11.92 -6.83
CA TRP A 41 6.19 -10.64 -6.12
C TRP A 41 5.06 -10.45 -5.12
N VAL A 42 3.81 -10.75 -5.50
CA VAL A 42 2.66 -10.67 -4.59
C VAL A 42 2.84 -11.61 -3.41
N THR A 43 3.21 -12.88 -3.64
CA THR A 43 3.45 -13.84 -2.55
C THR A 43 4.59 -13.38 -1.63
N PHE A 44 5.67 -12.84 -2.20
CA PHE A 44 6.79 -12.30 -1.41
C PHE A 44 6.34 -11.16 -0.49
N TYR A 45 5.60 -10.18 -1.01
CA TYR A 45 5.14 -9.04 -0.22
C TYR A 45 4.08 -9.43 0.83
N VAL A 46 3.19 -10.37 0.51
CA VAL A 46 2.24 -10.94 1.47
C VAL A 46 2.98 -11.67 2.59
N ALA A 47 3.97 -12.49 2.26
CA ALA A 47 4.79 -13.18 3.25
C ALA A 47 5.57 -12.21 4.14
N LEU A 48 6.08 -11.12 3.57
CA LEU A 48 6.77 -10.07 4.32
C LEU A 48 5.82 -9.36 5.30
N ALA A 49 4.58 -9.05 4.89
CA ALA A 49 3.57 -8.47 5.76
C ALA A 49 3.18 -9.41 6.91
N LEU A 50 3.01 -10.70 6.62
CA LEU A 50 2.75 -11.72 7.65
C LEU A 50 3.93 -11.88 8.62
N ALA A 51 5.16 -11.90 8.10
CA ALA A 51 6.35 -11.95 8.95
C ALA A 51 6.46 -10.71 9.85
N PHE A 52 6.18 -9.52 9.31
CA PHE A 52 6.19 -8.29 10.08
C PHE A 52 5.14 -8.30 11.20
N GLY A 53 3.92 -8.77 10.93
CA GLY A 53 2.89 -8.88 11.98
C GLY A 53 3.24 -9.89 13.07
N LEU A 54 3.98 -10.97 12.75
CA LEU A 54 4.52 -11.90 13.75
C LEU A 54 5.62 -11.25 14.60
N VAL A 55 6.52 -10.47 13.98
CA VAL A 55 7.51 -9.67 14.71
C VAL A 55 6.80 -8.67 15.63
N LEU A 56 5.74 -8.04 15.15
CA LEU A 56 4.95 -7.09 15.94
C LEU A 56 4.26 -7.78 17.12
N LEU A 57 3.76 -9.00 16.95
CA LEU A 57 3.23 -9.82 18.05
C LEU A 57 4.31 -10.23 19.07
N ALA A 58 5.56 -10.41 18.64
CA ALA A 58 6.68 -10.76 19.52
C ALA A 58 7.26 -9.55 20.28
N VAL A 59 7.21 -8.36 19.69
CA VAL A 59 7.78 -7.11 20.25
C VAL A 59 6.74 -6.28 21.02
N THR A 60 5.45 -6.46 20.73
CA THR A 60 4.34 -5.69 21.30
C THR A 60 3.24 -6.61 21.89
N ASN A 61 2.02 -6.09 22.11
CA ASN A 61 0.87 -6.88 22.54
C ASN A 61 0.04 -7.38 21.33
N GLY A 62 -0.74 -8.46 21.54
CA GLY A 62 -1.59 -9.04 20.49
C GLY A 62 -2.59 -8.06 19.86
N ASP A 63 -2.99 -7.00 20.58
CA ASP A 63 -3.90 -5.98 20.06
C ASP A 63 -3.30 -5.19 18.90
N PHE A 64 -2.02 -4.79 18.98
CA PHE A 64 -1.37 -4.04 17.90
C PHE A 64 -1.13 -4.92 16.67
N ALA A 65 -0.81 -6.20 16.86
CA ALA A 65 -0.68 -7.16 15.75
C ALA A 65 -2.04 -7.36 15.04
N THR A 66 -3.13 -7.40 15.81
CA THR A 66 -4.48 -7.52 15.27
C THR A 66 -4.89 -6.27 14.50
N GLN A 67 -4.59 -5.06 15.03
CA GLN A 67 -4.83 -3.80 14.34
C GLN A 67 -4.01 -3.69 13.05
N PHE A 68 -2.74 -4.11 13.08
CA PHE A 68 -1.88 -4.15 11.89
C PHE A 68 -2.46 -5.07 10.81
N TYR A 69 -2.83 -6.30 11.14
CA TYR A 69 -3.40 -7.22 10.16
C TYR A 69 -4.76 -6.77 9.64
N ALA A 70 -5.61 -6.21 10.50
CA ALA A 70 -6.89 -5.65 10.09
C ALA A 70 -6.68 -4.51 9.09
N GLY A 71 -5.83 -3.54 9.42
CA GLY A 71 -5.50 -2.43 8.54
C GLY A 71 -4.84 -2.89 7.24
N TRP A 72 -3.84 -3.76 7.31
CA TRP A 72 -3.16 -4.30 6.13
C TRP A 72 -4.13 -5.04 5.19
N LEU A 73 -5.02 -5.87 5.72
CA LEU A 73 -5.98 -6.62 4.92
C LEU A 73 -7.02 -5.69 4.27
N THR A 74 -7.52 -4.70 5.01
CA THR A 74 -8.43 -3.68 4.47
C THR A 74 -7.75 -2.91 3.33
N GLU A 75 -6.51 -2.46 3.52
CA GLU A 75 -5.76 -1.73 2.51
C GLU A 75 -5.42 -2.58 1.29
N TYR A 76 -5.08 -3.86 1.51
CA TYR A 76 -4.84 -4.81 0.43
C TYR A 76 -6.11 -5.03 -0.40
N SER A 77 -7.27 -5.20 0.24
CA SER A 77 -8.56 -5.35 -0.44
C SER A 77 -8.90 -4.12 -1.30
N LEU A 78 -8.70 -2.91 -0.77
CA LEU A 78 -8.92 -1.66 -1.51
C LEU A 78 -7.98 -1.52 -2.72
N SER A 79 -6.73 -1.99 -2.58
CA SER A 79 -5.76 -1.95 -3.66
C SER A 79 -6.13 -2.89 -4.82
N VAL A 80 -6.69 -4.07 -4.51
CA VAL A 80 -7.18 -5.02 -5.53
C VAL A 80 -8.42 -4.48 -6.26
N ASP A 81 -9.32 -3.80 -5.54
CA ASP A 81 -10.49 -3.15 -6.14
C ASP A 81 -10.07 -2.07 -7.16
N ASN A 82 -9.08 -1.24 -6.79
CA ASN A 82 -8.51 -0.23 -7.69
C ASN A 82 -7.92 -0.83 -8.98
N LEU A 83 -7.18 -1.94 -8.88
CA LEU A 83 -6.64 -2.65 -10.05
C LEU A 83 -7.75 -3.10 -11.00
N PHE A 84 -8.86 -3.61 -10.45
CA PHE A 84 -9.99 -4.08 -11.23
C PHE A 84 -10.65 -2.93 -12.03
N VAL A 85 -10.85 -1.78 -11.39
CA VAL A 85 -11.36 -0.57 -12.05
C VAL A 85 -10.44 -0.15 -13.20
N PHE A 86 -9.11 -0.14 -12.99
CA PHE A 86 -8.17 0.20 -14.05
C PHE A 86 -8.22 -0.77 -15.24
N VAL A 87 -8.31 -2.07 -14.98
CA VAL A 87 -8.41 -3.10 -16.04
C VAL A 87 -9.69 -2.93 -16.86
N ILE A 88 -10.84 -2.66 -16.22
CA ILE A 88 -12.10 -2.41 -16.92
C ILE A 88 -12.00 -1.16 -17.82
N ILE A 89 -11.45 -0.07 -17.28
CA ILE A 89 -11.28 1.19 -18.02
C ILE A 89 -10.38 0.96 -19.24
N MET A 90 -9.20 0.32 -19.05
CA MET A 90 -8.28 0.02 -20.14
C MET A 90 -8.90 -0.89 -21.20
N ALA A 91 -9.69 -1.89 -20.79
CA ALA A 91 -10.42 -2.77 -21.70
C ALA A 91 -11.47 -1.99 -22.51
N ARG A 92 -12.19 -1.06 -21.88
CA ARG A 92 -13.18 -0.21 -22.55
C ARG A 92 -12.56 0.70 -23.60
N PHE A 93 -11.40 1.27 -23.31
CA PHE A 93 -10.65 2.12 -24.24
C PHE A 93 -9.77 1.35 -25.23
N LYS A 94 -9.78 0.01 -25.18
CA LYS A 94 -8.95 -0.87 -26.03
C LYS A 94 -7.46 -0.49 -25.99
N VAL A 95 -6.95 -0.18 -24.80
CA VAL A 95 -5.56 0.26 -24.61
C VAL A 95 -4.59 -0.86 -25.05
N PRO A 96 -3.67 -0.60 -26.00
CA PRO A 96 -2.67 -1.57 -26.44
C PRO A 96 -1.81 -2.07 -25.27
N ARG A 97 -1.44 -3.36 -25.25
CA ARG A 97 -0.69 -4.00 -24.15
C ARG A 97 0.59 -3.25 -23.76
N LYS A 98 1.30 -2.72 -24.76
CA LYS A 98 2.52 -1.91 -24.58
C LYS A 98 2.31 -0.65 -23.71
N LEU A 99 1.10 -0.08 -23.71
CA LEU A 99 0.76 1.14 -22.96
C LEU A 99 0.04 0.84 -21.64
N GLN A 100 -0.40 -0.41 -21.42
CA GLN A 100 -1.15 -0.76 -20.19
C GLN A 100 -0.31 -0.53 -18.93
N GLN A 101 0.98 -0.84 -18.98
CA GLN A 101 1.87 -0.62 -17.84
C GLN A 101 2.07 0.86 -17.53
N GLU A 102 2.19 1.71 -18.55
CA GLU A 102 2.36 3.15 -18.38
C GLU A 102 1.08 3.78 -17.79
N VAL A 103 -0.10 3.40 -18.32
CA VAL A 103 -1.40 3.83 -17.79
C VAL A 103 -1.60 3.34 -16.36
N LEU A 104 -1.24 2.09 -16.06
CA LEU A 104 -1.34 1.53 -14.72
C LEU A 104 -0.41 2.26 -13.74
N MET A 105 0.83 2.55 -14.14
CA MET A 105 1.80 3.26 -13.31
C MET A 105 1.33 4.70 -13.01
N VAL A 106 0.81 5.41 -14.01
CA VAL A 106 0.20 6.73 -13.80
C VAL A 106 -0.99 6.63 -12.85
N GLY A 107 -1.85 5.63 -13.03
CA GLY A 107 -2.99 5.36 -12.14
C GLY A 107 -2.57 5.12 -10.69
N ILE A 108 -1.53 4.30 -10.46
CA ILE A 108 -0.97 4.03 -9.13
C ILE A 108 -0.41 5.31 -8.50
N ILE A 109 0.35 6.12 -9.25
CA ILE A 109 0.90 7.38 -8.75
C ILE A 109 -0.21 8.34 -8.33
N ILE A 110 -1.24 8.51 -9.18
CA ILE A 110 -2.39 9.37 -8.87
C ILE A 110 -3.14 8.84 -7.64
N ALA A 111 -3.39 7.54 -7.57
CA ALA A 111 -4.07 6.91 -6.43
C ALA A 111 -3.28 7.12 -5.13
N LEU A 112 -1.95 6.98 -5.17
CA LEU A 112 -1.08 7.20 -4.01
C LEU A 112 -1.10 8.66 -3.55
N VAL A 113 -1.07 9.62 -4.49
CA VAL A 113 -1.16 11.06 -4.18
C VAL A 113 -2.51 11.40 -3.57
N LEU A 114 -3.60 10.98 -4.20
CA LEU A 114 -4.96 11.22 -3.69
C LEU A 114 -5.14 10.59 -2.30
N ARG A 115 -4.61 9.38 -2.10
CA ARG A 115 -4.59 8.71 -0.80
C ARG A 115 -3.82 9.53 0.24
N GLY A 116 -2.63 10.00 -0.09
CA GLY A 116 -1.84 10.87 0.80
C GLY A 116 -2.61 12.14 1.19
N ILE A 117 -3.28 12.78 0.22
CA ILE A 117 -4.14 13.95 0.47
C ILE A 117 -5.29 13.59 1.41
N PHE A 118 -6.01 12.49 1.18
CA PHE A 118 -7.11 12.09 2.05
C PHE A 118 -6.68 11.68 3.44
N ILE A 119 -5.48 11.11 3.61
CA ILE A 119 -4.94 10.81 4.94
C ILE A 119 -4.63 12.11 5.70
N LEU A 120 -3.96 13.07 5.06
CA LEU A 120 -3.64 14.35 5.67
C LEU A 120 -4.89 15.18 5.98
N ALA A 121 -5.80 15.29 5.01
CA ALA A 121 -7.06 15.98 5.18
C ALA A 121 -7.97 15.27 6.20
N GLY A 122 -7.98 13.94 6.22
CA GLY A 122 -8.72 13.13 7.17
C GLY A 122 -8.20 13.27 8.60
N ALA A 123 -6.87 13.37 8.79
CA ALA A 123 -6.29 13.64 10.10
C ALA A 123 -6.76 14.99 10.66
N GLU A 124 -6.73 16.05 9.83
CA GLU A 124 -7.22 17.37 10.21
C GLU A 124 -8.75 17.40 10.43
N LEU A 125 -9.50 16.61 9.65
CA LEU A 125 -10.94 16.47 9.80
C LEU A 125 -11.30 15.78 11.12
N ILE A 126 -10.61 14.69 11.48
CA ILE A 126 -10.79 13.98 12.75
C ILE A 126 -10.45 14.92 13.90
N GLU A 127 -9.32 15.62 13.86
CA GLU A 127 -8.92 16.59 14.91
C GLU A 127 -9.99 17.66 15.15
N ARG A 128 -10.63 18.16 14.08
CA ARG A 128 -11.71 19.16 14.16
C ARG A 128 -13.05 18.59 14.62
N PHE A 129 -13.40 17.36 14.26
CA PHE A 129 -14.70 16.74 14.61
C PHE A 129 -14.69 15.95 15.92
N THR A 130 -13.53 15.64 16.50
CA THR A 130 -13.45 14.97 17.81
C THR A 130 -13.96 15.87 18.95
N TRP A 131 -14.08 17.19 18.74
CA TRP A 131 -14.72 18.09 19.71
C TRP A 131 -16.26 17.96 19.76
N VAL A 132 -16.88 17.26 18.80
CA VAL A 132 -18.34 17.08 18.72
C VAL A 132 -18.80 15.72 19.30
N PHE A 133 -17.88 14.81 19.63
CA PHE A 133 -18.15 13.52 20.26
C PHE A 133 -17.73 13.48 21.73
#